data_AF-A0A1R3SZF4-F1
#
_entry.id   AF-A0A1R3SZF4-F1
#
_cell.length_a   1.000
_cell.length_b   1.000
_cell.length_c   1.000
_cell.angle_alpha   90.00
_cell.angle_beta   90.00
_cell.angle_gamma   90.00
#
_symmetry.space_group_name_H-M   'P 1'
#
loop_
_entity.id
_entity.type
_entity.pdbx_description
1 polymer ?
#
loop_
_entity_poly.entity_id
_entity_poly.type
_entity_poly.pdbx_seq_one_letter_code
_entity_poly.pdbx_strand_id
1 'polypeptide(L)' 'MTIKSLTKEEILSQIKYLEQNISNGSAAYRANRVNRLRSLRAGLRMAS' A
#
# COMPACT_ATOMS: atom_id res chain seq x y z
N MET A 1 -5.51 10.85 -2.81
CA MET A 1 -4.43 10.45 -3.74
C MET A 1 -4.81 9.16 -4.42
N THR A 2 -4.95 9.20 -5.73
CA THR A 2 -5.26 8.03 -6.57
C THR A 2 -3.95 7.28 -6.84
N ILE A 3 -3.94 5.95 -6.73
CA ILE A 3 -2.72 5.15 -6.98
C ILE A 3 -2.16 5.40 -8.40
N LYS A 4 -3.02 5.81 -9.35
CA LYS A 4 -2.65 6.18 -10.72
C LYS A 4 -1.67 7.36 -10.85
N SER A 5 -1.49 8.17 -9.80
CA SER A 5 -0.56 9.31 -9.82
C SER A 5 0.77 9.04 -9.12
N LEU A 6 1.00 7.81 -8.63
CA LEU A 6 2.23 7.45 -7.92
C LEU A 6 3.25 6.83 -8.88
N THR A 7 4.52 7.20 -8.72
CA THR A 7 5.62 6.51 -9.40
C THR A 7 5.84 5.12 -8.80
N LYS A 8 6.58 4.27 -9.52
CA LYS A 8 6.93 2.93 -9.04
C LYS A 8 7.67 2.98 -7.70
N GLU A 9 8.59 3.92 -7.54
CA GLU A 9 9.39 4.13 -6.33
C GLU A 9 8.51 4.58 -5.16
N GLU A 10 7.55 5.46 -5.40
CA GLU A 10 6.59 5.89 -4.38
C GLU A 10 5.70 4.74 -3.93
N ILE A 11 5.25 3.88 -4.87
CA ILE A 11 4.47 2.69 -4.52
C ILE A 11 5.30 1.71 -3.68
N LEU A 12 6.55 1.46 -4.04
CA LEU A 12 7.46 0.59 -3.28
C LEU A 12 7.73 1.12 -1.87
N SER A 13 7.96 2.43 -1.73
CA SER A 13 8.13 3.09 -0.44
C SER A 13 6.89 2.93 0.45
N GLN A 14 5.70 3.13 -0.12
CA GLN A 14 4.43 2.96 0.61
C GLN A 14 4.20 1.50 1.04
N ILE A 15 4.53 0.52 0.19
CA ILE A 15 4.44 -0.90 0.53
C ILE A 15 5.32 -1.21 1.74
N LYS A 16 6.59 -0.78 1.71
CA LYS A 16 7.54 -1.00 2.81
C LYS A 16 7.05 -0.40 4.13
N TYR A 17 6.56 0.85 4.08
CA TYR A 17 6.00 1.51 5.26
C TYR A 17 4.80 0.73 5.84
N LEU A 18 3.88 0.28 4.98
CA LEU A 18 2.69 -0.45 5.38
C LEU A 18 3.02 -1.82 5.98
N GLU A 19 3.99 -2.54 5.41
CA GLU A 19 4.44 -3.84 5.92
C GLU A 19 5.07 -3.71 7.31
N GLN A 20 5.92 -2.69 7.53
CA GLN A 20 6.53 -2.43 8.84
C GLN A 20 5.50 -2.03 9.92
N ASN A 21 4.37 -1.44 9.52
CA ASN A 21 3.37 -0.90 10.45
C ASN A 21 2.06 -1.70 10.44
N ILE A 22 2.02 -2.87 9.82
CA ILE A 22 0.74 -3.57 9.55
C ILE A 22 0.02 -4.00 10.82
N SER A 23 0.76 -4.23 11.90
CA SER A 23 0.24 -4.64 13.22
C SER A 23 -0.17 -3.47 14.11
N ASN A 24 0.12 -2.23 13.73
CA ASN A 24 -0.13 -1.06 14.60
C ASN A 24 -1.60 -0.62 14.54
N GLY A 25 -2.19 -0.26 15.69
CA GLY A 25 -3.52 0.32 15.78
C GLY A 25 -4.68 -0.68 15.81
N SER A 26 -5.91 -0.17 15.65
CA SER A 26 -7.15 -0.95 15.78
C SER A 26 -7.33 -2.00 14.67
N ALA A 27 -8.19 -2.99 14.90
CA ALA A 27 -8.50 -4.02 13.89
C ALA A 27 -8.98 -3.43 12.56
N ALA A 28 -9.84 -2.40 12.60
CA ALA A 28 -10.30 -1.69 11.42
C ALA A 28 -9.16 -0.98 10.67
N TYR A 29 -8.22 -0.40 11.40
CA TYR A 29 -7.06 0.29 10.81
C TYR A 29 -6.10 -0.70 10.14
N ARG A 30 -5.87 -1.85 10.78
CA ARG A 30 -5.09 -2.96 10.19
C ARG A 30 -5.75 -3.49 8.92
N ALA A 31 -7.07 -3.68 8.92
CA ALA A 31 -7.82 -4.10 7.73
C ALA A 31 -7.70 -3.08 6.57
N ASN A 32 -7.77 -1.77 6.88
CA ASN A 32 -7.56 -0.72 5.87
C ASN A 32 -6.15 -0.79 5.25
N ARG A 33 -5.12 -0.98 6.08
CA ARG A 33 -3.73 -1.13 5.62
C ARG A 33 -3.54 -2.35 4.72
N VAL A 34 -4.11 -3.49 5.07
CA VAL A 34 -4.09 -4.70 4.23
C VAL A 34 -4.77 -4.45 2.88
N ASN A 35 -5.93 -3.80 2.88
CA ASN A 35 -6.62 -3.44 1.63
C ASN A 35 -5.78 -2.50 0.78
N ARG A 36 -5.15 -1.49 1.39
CA ARG A 36 -4.27 -0.56 0.68
C ARG A 36 -3.02 -1.25 0.12
N LEU A 37 -2.43 -2.18 0.87
CA LEU A 37 -1.31 -3.00 0.41
C LEU A 37 -1.69 -3.80 -0.85
N ARG A 38 -2.89 -4.41 -0.86
CA ARG A 38 -3.42 -5.14 -2.02
C ARG A 38 -3.55 -4.23 -3.24
N SER A 39 -4.10 -3.03 -3.08
CA SER A 39 -4.26 -2.06 -4.18
C SER A 39 -2.92 -1.56 -4.72
N LEU A 40 -1.92 -1.30 -3.85
CA LEU A 40 -0.59 -0.88 -4.26
C LEU A 40 0.16 -1.98 -5.04
N ARG A 41 0.09 -3.23 -4.57
CA ARG A 41 0.66 -4.38 -5.29
C ARG A 41 0.00 -4.59 -6.66
N ALA A 42 -1.32 -4.42 -6.76
CA ALA A 42 -2.02 -4.47 -8.04
C ALA A 42 -1.58 -3.32 -8.98
N GLY A 43 -1.40 -2.11 -8.45
CA GLY A 43 -0.88 -0.96 -9.20
C GLY A 43 0.52 -1.21 -9.79
N LEU A 44 1.43 -1.80 -9.01
CA LEU A 44 2.76 -2.19 -9.51
C LEU A 44 2.70 -3.19 -10.67
N ARG A 45 1.75 -4.13 -10.62
CA ARG A 45 1.58 -5.17 -11.65
C ARG A 45 1.03 -4.62 -12.96
N MET A 46 0.36 -3.47 -12.92
CA MET A 46 -0.17 -2.78 -14.10
C MET A 46 0.78 -1.72 -14.64
N ALA A 47 1.75 -1.27 -13.84
CA ALA A 47 2.78 -0.31 -14.22
C ALA A 47 4.04 -0.96 -14.82
N SER A 48 4.02 -2.29 -14.98
CA SER A 48 5.09 -3.10 -15.59
C SER A 48 4.94 -3.25 -17.08
#